data_AF-A0A382UHG3-F1
#
_entry.id   AF-A0A382UHG3-F1
#
_cell.length_a   1.000
_cell.length_b   1.000
_cell.length_c   1.000
_cell.angle_alpha   90.00
_cell.angle_beta   90.00
_cell.angle_gamma   90.00
#
_symmetry.space_group_name_H-M   'P 1'
#
loop_
_entity.id
_entity.type
_entity.pdbx_description
1 polymer ?
#
loop_
_entity_poly.entity_id
_entity_poly.type
_entity_poly.pdbx_seq_one_letter_code
_entity_poly.pdbx_strand_id
1 'polypeptide(L)'
;MNQIKQKIQWPKLLIASLIILHILPIWVFRYFPSQDGPAHVYNAYILNSIPSTESVLLRDYYQVNLALFPNWISHLVLAGLMYIVPPLIAEKILLSLIIGLLPISFFYFLSYSTNRTNRDVDFNLYGFFGFLFSYHYLLHMGFYNFSLSVSLYFFTLGYFSRYYAEMALDRSGILKLSLLLLLCLMTYFCHILSFALVVLSLTLFFVVKF
;
A
#
# COMPACT_ATOMS: atom_id res chain seq x y z
N MET A 1 6.80 -12.62 -38.36
CA MET A 1 6.13 -12.93 -37.08
C MET A 1 6.97 -12.70 -35.82
N ASN A 2 8.28 -12.39 -35.90
CA ASN A 2 9.13 -12.14 -34.71
C ASN A 2 9.28 -10.66 -34.28
N GLN A 3 8.81 -9.68 -35.06
CA GLN A 3 8.96 -8.25 -34.72
C GLN A 3 7.75 -7.64 -34.00
N ILE A 4 6.60 -8.31 -33.96
CA ILE A 4 5.37 -7.77 -33.32
C ILE A 4 5.34 -8.07 -31.80
N LYS A 5 6.08 -9.08 -31.33
CA LYS A 5 6.20 -9.44 -29.90
C LYS A 5 7.31 -8.69 -29.13
N GLN A 6 8.10 -7.83 -29.80
CA GLN A 6 9.07 -6.95 -29.14
C GLN A 6 8.47 -5.65 -28.60
N LYS A 7 7.15 -5.44 -28.73
CA LYS A 7 6.47 -4.34 -28.07
C LYS A 7 6.44 -4.57 -26.55
N ILE A 8 7.29 -3.81 -25.86
CA ILE A 8 7.15 -3.35 -24.46
C ILE A 8 7.64 -4.35 -23.38
N GLN A 9 8.91 -4.79 -23.46
CA GLN A 9 9.63 -5.25 -22.25
C GLN A 9 10.42 -4.13 -21.57
N TRP A 10 10.94 -3.16 -22.34
CA TRP A 10 11.76 -2.06 -21.82
C TRP A 10 11.09 -1.23 -20.72
N PRO A 11 9.79 -0.87 -20.81
CA PRO A 11 9.17 -0.10 -19.73
C PRO A 11 9.02 -0.88 -18.43
N LYS A 12 8.77 -2.20 -18.50
CA LYS A 12 8.70 -3.05 -17.31
C LYS A 12 10.06 -3.16 -16.63
N LEU A 13 11.12 -3.35 -17.42
CA LEU A 13 12.50 -3.35 -16.93
C LEU A 13 12.86 -2.00 -16.30
N LEU A 14 12.54 -0.89 -16.96
CA LEU A 14 12.79 0.46 -16.44
C LEU A 14 12.06 0.70 -15.12
N ILE A 15 10.77 0.36 -15.02
CA ILE A 15 9.99 0.48 -13.77
C ILE A 15 10.63 -0.36 -12.66
N ALA A 16 10.98 -1.63 -12.95
CA ALA A 16 11.61 -2.51 -11.97
C ALA A 16 12.96 -1.95 -11.51
N SER A 17 13.80 -1.47 -12.43
CA SER A 17 15.08 -0.83 -12.10
C SER A 17 14.88 0.42 -11.24
N LEU A 18 13.91 1.27 -11.56
CA LEU A 18 13.62 2.48 -10.77
C LEU A 18 13.09 2.15 -9.37
N ILE A 19 12.26 1.11 -9.22
CA ILE A 19 11.81 0.63 -7.91
C ILE A 19 13.01 0.16 -7.08
N ILE A 20 13.90 -0.64 -7.67
CA ILE A 20 15.12 -1.11 -7.00
C ILE A 20 15.98 0.09 -6.58
N LEU A 21 16.20 1.05 -7.48
CA LEU A 21 16.96 2.27 -7.20
C LEU A 21 16.32 3.11 -6.09
N HIS A 22 14.98 3.17 -6.02
CA HIS A 22 14.29 3.88 -4.95
C HIS A 22 14.30 3.12 -3.63
N ILE A 23 14.35 1.79 -3.63
CA ILE A 23 14.43 1.00 -2.40
C ILE A 23 15.87 0.97 -1.86
N LEU A 24 16.88 1.05 -2.74
CA LEU A 24 18.29 0.91 -2.40
C LEU A 24 18.75 1.81 -1.22
N PRO A 25 18.41 3.11 -1.13
CA PRO A 25 18.83 3.96 -0.01
C PRO A 25 18.40 3.43 1.36
N ILE A 26 17.22 2.82 1.46
CA ILE A 26 16.69 2.23 2.71
C ILE A 26 17.63 1.13 3.23
N TRP A 27 18.23 0.37 2.32
CA TRP A 27 19.10 -0.75 2.66
C TRP A 27 20.56 -0.33 2.83
N VAL A 28 21.02 0.66 2.06
CA VAL A 28 22.38 1.21 2.17
C VAL A 28 22.62 1.89 3.52
N PHE A 29 21.67 2.71 3.98
CA PHE A 29 21.83 3.42 5.26
C PHE A 29 21.33 2.57 6.42
N ARG A 30 21.99 2.70 7.59
CA ARG A 30 21.60 1.94 8.79
C ARG A 30 20.18 2.28 9.25
N TYR A 31 19.86 3.56 9.31
CA TYR A 31 18.58 4.09 9.79
C TYR A 31 17.91 4.91 8.69
N PHE A 32 16.59 4.80 8.60
CA PHE A 32 15.78 5.73 7.81
C PHE A 32 15.48 6.97 8.66
N PRO A 33 15.71 8.19 8.13
CA PRO A 33 15.53 9.42 8.91
C PRO A 33 14.04 9.80 8.95
N SER A 34 13.27 9.10 9.80
CA SER A 34 11.88 9.44 10.11
C SER A 34 11.72 9.94 11.54
N GLN A 35 10.82 10.90 11.75
CA GLN A 35 10.50 11.44 13.07
C GLN A 35 9.79 10.41 13.97
N ASP A 36 8.62 9.90 13.56
CA ASP A 36 7.80 9.01 14.40
C ASP A 36 8.02 7.51 14.10
N GLY A 37 8.81 7.16 13.07
CA GLY A 37 9.07 5.75 12.69
C GLY A 37 9.58 4.87 13.84
N PRO A 38 10.55 5.32 14.66
CA PRO A 38 11.00 4.56 15.83
C PRO A 38 9.87 4.23 16.82
N ALA A 39 8.88 5.11 16.98
CA ALA A 39 7.73 4.85 17.86
C ALA A 39 6.83 3.74 17.31
N HIS A 40 6.62 3.68 16.00
CA HIS A 40 5.88 2.58 15.35
C HIS A 40 6.60 1.24 15.49
N VAL A 41 7.92 1.23 15.31
CA VAL A 41 8.75 0.03 15.50
C VAL A 41 8.68 -0.43 16.97
N TYR A 42 8.78 0.48 17.93
CA TYR A 42 8.66 0.17 19.35
C TYR A 42 7.30 -0.39 19.74
N ASN A 43 6.20 0.24 19.28
CA ASN A 43 4.85 -0.25 19.55
C ASN A 43 4.60 -1.63 18.94
N ALA A 44 5.11 -1.87 17.72
CA ALA A 44 5.04 -3.18 17.08
C ALA A 44 5.87 -4.24 17.81
N TYR A 45 7.04 -3.85 18.36
CA TYR A 45 7.85 -4.72 19.19
C TYR A 45 7.13 -5.13 20.48
N ILE A 46 6.47 -4.19 21.16
CA ILE A 46 5.63 -4.49 22.32
C ILE A 46 4.51 -5.46 21.94
N LEU A 47 3.80 -5.19 20.84
CA LEU A 47 2.71 -6.05 20.35
C LEU A 47 3.20 -7.47 20.05
N ASN A 48 4.39 -7.61 19.45
CA ASN A 48 5.02 -8.90 19.20
C ASN A 48 5.49 -9.61 20.49
N SER A 49 5.96 -8.84 21.49
CA SER A 49 6.57 -9.38 22.70
C SER A 49 5.56 -9.75 23.80
N ILE A 50 4.43 -9.05 23.88
CA ILE A 50 3.40 -9.24 24.92
C ILE A 50 2.96 -10.70 25.10
N PRO A 51 2.74 -11.51 24.03
CA PRO A 51 2.35 -12.91 24.18
C PRO A 51 3.38 -13.78 24.90
N SER A 52 4.66 -13.40 24.92
CA SER A 52 5.73 -14.16 25.59
C SER A 52 5.54 -14.21 27.11
N THR A 53 5.85 -15.35 27.72
CA THR A 53 5.86 -15.49 29.19
C THR A 53 6.99 -14.70 29.86
N GLU A 54 8.01 -14.32 29.10
CA GLU A 54 9.17 -13.56 29.59
C GLU A 54 8.90 -12.05 29.69
N SER A 55 7.83 -11.56 29.07
CA SER A 55 7.52 -10.13 28.99
C SER A 55 6.70 -9.61 30.18
N VAL A 56 6.93 -10.11 31.39
CA VAL A 56 6.13 -9.80 32.59
C VAL A 56 6.02 -8.29 32.81
N LEU A 57 7.15 -7.58 32.79
CA LEU A 57 7.20 -6.13 32.99
C LEU A 57 6.40 -5.37 31.93
N LEU A 58 6.40 -5.82 30.67
CA LEU A 58 5.63 -5.15 29.61
C LEU A 58 4.12 -5.24 29.87
N ARG A 59 3.64 -6.36 30.44
CA ARG A 59 2.22 -6.55 30.75
C ARG A 59 1.76 -5.70 31.94
N ASP A 60 2.67 -5.26 32.80
CA ASP A 60 2.36 -4.37 33.93
C ASP A 60 2.08 -2.93 33.46
N TYR A 61 2.72 -2.50 32.36
CA TYR A 61 2.64 -1.12 31.87
C TYR A 61 1.84 -0.95 30.57
N TYR A 62 1.67 -2.01 29.78
CA TYR A 62 1.00 -1.95 28.48
C TYR A 62 -0.20 -2.89 28.40
N GLN A 63 -1.26 -2.39 27.77
CA GLN A 63 -2.42 -3.17 27.39
C GLN A 63 -2.62 -3.08 25.88
N VAL A 64 -2.93 -4.21 25.24
CA VAL A 64 -3.26 -4.23 23.82
C VAL A 64 -4.65 -3.61 23.65
N ASN A 65 -4.69 -2.43 23.03
CA ASN A 65 -5.94 -1.82 22.65
C ASN A 65 -6.44 -2.50 21.37
N LEU A 66 -7.51 -3.29 21.43
CA LEU A 66 -8.12 -4.00 20.28
C LEU A 66 -9.24 -3.19 19.60
N ALA A 67 -9.40 -1.92 19.95
CA ALA A 67 -10.42 -1.08 19.32
C ALA A 67 -10.14 -0.97 17.80
N LEU A 68 -11.20 -1.09 17.01
CA LEU A 68 -11.14 -1.13 15.54
C LEU A 68 -11.06 0.27 14.92
N PHE A 69 -10.21 1.14 15.48
CA PHE A 69 -9.88 2.43 14.87
C PHE A 69 -8.79 2.24 13.79
N PRO A 70 -8.59 3.18 12.86
CA PRO A 70 -7.52 3.13 11.85
C PRO A 70 -6.10 2.99 12.44
N ASN A 71 -5.09 2.83 11.57
CA ASN A 71 -3.66 2.74 11.91
C ASN A 71 -3.14 1.39 12.44
N TRP A 72 -3.85 0.30 12.19
CA TRP A 72 -3.44 -1.05 12.57
C TRP A 72 -2.42 -1.68 11.63
N ILE A 73 -2.58 -1.50 10.32
CA ILE A 73 -1.89 -2.37 9.34
C ILE A 73 -0.37 -2.30 9.47
N SER A 74 0.22 -1.12 9.60
CA SER A 74 1.69 -1.03 9.73
C SER A 74 2.21 -1.72 11.00
N HIS A 75 1.49 -1.62 12.13
CA HIS A 75 1.85 -2.29 13.37
C HIS A 75 1.72 -3.81 13.27
N LEU A 76 0.65 -4.32 12.62
CA LEU A 76 0.47 -5.75 12.38
C LEU A 76 1.57 -6.31 11.46
N VAL A 77 1.90 -5.58 10.39
CA VAL A 77 2.98 -5.96 9.47
C VAL A 77 4.32 -5.97 10.19
N LEU A 78 4.66 -4.93 10.95
CA LEU A 78 5.91 -4.86 11.70
C LEU A 78 6.00 -5.96 12.76
N ALA A 79 4.96 -6.12 13.59
CA ALA A 79 4.93 -7.14 14.64
C ALA A 79 4.98 -8.56 14.05
N GLY A 80 4.36 -8.78 12.90
CA GLY A 80 4.42 -10.03 12.14
C GLY A 80 5.82 -10.32 11.60
N LEU A 81 6.46 -9.33 10.99
CA LEU A 81 7.84 -9.44 10.49
C LEU A 81 8.84 -9.70 11.62
N MET A 82 8.61 -9.16 12.81
CA MET A 82 9.49 -9.33 13.98
C MET A 82 9.55 -10.75 14.52
N TYR A 83 8.64 -11.65 14.12
CA TYR A 83 8.80 -13.09 14.38
C TYR A 83 9.94 -13.73 13.58
N ILE A 84 10.40 -13.09 12.50
CA ILE A 84 11.37 -13.64 11.54
C ILE A 84 12.66 -12.81 11.53
N VAL A 85 12.55 -11.48 11.63
CA VAL A 85 13.69 -10.56 11.49
C VAL A 85 13.76 -9.54 12.62
N PRO A 86 14.95 -8.98 12.92
CA PRO A 86 15.08 -7.94 13.94
C PRO A 86 14.27 -6.66 13.60
N PRO A 87 13.89 -5.84 14.60
CA PRO A 87 13.03 -4.67 14.39
C PRO A 87 13.52 -3.70 13.30
N LEU A 88 14.84 -3.49 13.21
CA LEU A 88 15.44 -2.63 12.18
C LEU A 88 15.22 -3.17 10.76
N ILE A 89 15.28 -4.49 10.57
CA ILE A 89 15.05 -5.11 9.26
C ILE A 89 13.54 -5.12 8.94
N ALA A 90 12.69 -5.35 9.94
CA ALA A 90 11.24 -5.26 9.77
C ALA A 90 10.80 -3.87 9.26
N GLU A 91 11.37 -2.80 9.82
CA GLU A 91 11.12 -1.43 9.37
C GLU A 91 11.58 -1.23 7.91
N LYS A 92 12.79 -1.67 7.56
CA LYS A 92 13.29 -1.57 6.18
C LYS A 92 12.41 -2.30 5.17
N ILE A 93 11.89 -3.47 5.53
CA ILE A 93 10.94 -4.22 4.69
C ILE A 93 9.64 -3.40 4.52
N LEU A 94 9.06 -2.88 5.61
CA LEU A 94 7.86 -2.05 5.53
C LEU A 94 8.08 -0.80 4.65
N LEU A 95 9.17 -0.09 4.84
CA LEU A 95 9.52 1.10 4.04
C LEU A 95 9.70 0.73 2.56
N SER A 96 10.32 -0.42 2.27
CA SER A 96 10.47 -0.93 0.90
C SER A 96 9.11 -1.23 0.26
N LEU A 97 8.17 -1.78 1.02
CA LEU A 97 6.79 -1.98 0.57
C LEU A 97 6.11 -0.65 0.29
N ILE A 98 6.19 0.32 1.20
CA ILE A 98 5.57 1.65 1.01
C ILE A 98 6.10 2.34 -0.26
N ILE A 99 7.43 2.39 -0.42
CA ILE A 99 8.08 3.06 -1.56
C ILE A 99 7.84 2.30 -2.87
N GLY A 100 7.88 0.97 -2.85
CA GLY A 100 7.66 0.15 -4.05
C GLY A 100 6.20 0.12 -4.51
N LEU A 101 5.24 0.03 -3.58
CA LEU A 101 3.83 -0.10 -3.90
C LEU A 101 3.23 1.19 -4.48
N LEU A 102 3.75 2.37 -4.14
CA LEU A 102 3.21 3.62 -4.63
C LEU A 102 3.27 3.74 -6.16
N PRO A 103 4.43 3.62 -6.84
CA PRO A 103 4.47 3.65 -8.29
C PRO A 103 3.67 2.50 -8.92
N ILE A 104 3.73 1.29 -8.34
CA ILE A 104 2.97 0.14 -8.86
C ILE A 104 1.46 0.41 -8.86
N SER A 105 0.93 0.91 -7.75
CA SER A 105 -0.49 1.22 -7.59
C SER A 105 -0.93 2.36 -8.52
N PHE A 106 -0.06 3.35 -8.74
CA PHE A 106 -0.33 4.47 -9.64
C PHE A 106 -0.37 4.02 -11.11
N PHE A 107 0.59 3.21 -11.57
CA PHE A 107 0.54 2.59 -12.91
C PHE A 107 -0.71 1.72 -13.08
N TYR A 108 -1.04 0.92 -12.07
CA TYR A 108 -2.22 0.06 -12.09
C TYR A 108 -3.51 0.89 -12.22
N PHE A 109 -3.68 1.93 -11.40
CA PHE A 109 -4.82 2.83 -11.47
C PHE A 109 -4.98 3.48 -12.86
N LEU A 110 -3.91 4.09 -13.37
CA LEU A 110 -3.94 4.79 -14.65
C LEU A 110 -4.24 3.85 -15.82
N SER A 111 -3.70 2.63 -15.79
CA SER A 111 -3.93 1.64 -16.86
C SER A 111 -5.41 1.31 -17.05
N TYR A 112 -6.20 1.34 -15.96
CA TYR A 112 -7.61 0.95 -16.00
C TYR A 112 -8.58 2.14 -15.91
N SER A 113 -8.13 3.34 -15.55
CA SER A 113 -8.99 4.53 -15.51
C SER A 113 -9.03 5.29 -16.84
N THR A 114 -7.95 5.29 -17.64
CA THR A 114 -7.89 6.08 -18.89
C THR A 114 -8.28 5.29 -20.14
N ASN A 115 -8.12 3.96 -20.14
CA ASN A 115 -8.29 3.12 -21.34
C ASN A 115 -9.58 2.28 -21.26
N ARG A 116 -10.75 2.93 -21.39
CA ARG A 116 -12.07 2.26 -21.36
C ARG A 116 -12.36 1.39 -22.59
N THR A 117 -11.74 1.68 -23.74
CA THR A 117 -12.15 1.14 -25.05
C THR A 117 -11.22 0.05 -25.61
N ASN A 118 -9.94 0.02 -25.23
CA ASN A 118 -9.02 -1.07 -25.55
C ASN A 118 -8.52 -1.68 -24.23
N ARG A 119 -8.79 -2.97 -24.01
CA ARG A 119 -8.29 -3.73 -22.85
C ARG A 119 -6.78 -4.00 -22.90
N ASP A 120 -6.09 -3.48 -23.90
CA ASP A 120 -4.65 -3.51 -23.98
C ASP A 120 -4.08 -2.49 -23.00
N VAL A 121 -3.18 -2.97 -22.13
CA VAL A 121 -2.49 -2.17 -21.12
C VAL A 121 -1.50 -1.26 -21.85
N ASP A 122 -1.98 -0.14 -22.37
CA ASP A 122 -1.11 0.89 -22.93
C ASP A 122 -0.36 1.59 -21.79
N PHE A 123 0.96 1.66 -21.97
CA PHE A 123 1.87 2.25 -21.02
C PHE A 123 1.58 3.75 -20.85
N ASN A 124 1.15 4.14 -19.64
CA ASN A 124 0.85 5.53 -19.32
C ASN A 124 2.05 6.21 -18.63
N LEU A 125 2.66 7.20 -19.29
CA LEU A 125 3.80 7.96 -18.78
C LEU A 125 3.52 8.70 -17.47
N TYR A 126 2.27 9.08 -17.20
CA TYR A 126 1.92 9.73 -15.93
C TYR A 126 2.13 8.81 -14.72
N GLY A 127 2.24 7.50 -14.93
CA GLY A 127 2.59 6.53 -13.88
C GLY A 127 3.91 6.85 -13.16
N PHE A 128 4.84 7.54 -13.83
CA PHE A 128 6.10 7.95 -13.22
C PHE A 128 5.95 8.96 -12.07
N PHE A 129 4.80 9.65 -11.94
CA PHE A 129 4.55 10.49 -10.76
C PHE A 129 4.52 9.69 -9.46
N GLY A 130 4.22 8.39 -9.50
CA GLY A 130 4.33 7.55 -8.31
C GLY A 130 5.75 7.48 -7.73
N PHE A 131 6.78 7.59 -8.57
CA PHE A 131 8.18 7.69 -8.12
C PHE A 131 8.46 9.05 -7.48
N LEU A 132 7.98 10.14 -8.09
CA LEU A 132 8.16 11.50 -7.56
C LEU A 132 7.64 11.65 -6.12
N PHE A 133 6.53 10.97 -5.79
CA PHE A 133 5.90 11.04 -4.47
C PHE A 133 6.30 9.90 -3.52
N SER A 134 7.24 9.03 -3.91
CA SER A 134 7.66 7.89 -3.08
C SER A 134 8.34 8.32 -1.77
N TYR A 135 9.09 9.43 -1.78
CA TYR A 135 9.78 10.01 -0.63
C TYR A 135 9.13 11.31 -0.14
N HIS A 136 7.81 11.32 -0.04
CA HIS A 136 7.05 12.50 0.37
C HIS A 136 7.27 12.83 1.87
N TYR A 137 7.01 14.09 2.24
CA TYR A 137 7.23 14.62 3.58
C TYR A 137 6.61 13.76 4.71
N LEU A 138 5.38 13.25 4.54
CA LEU A 138 4.70 12.49 5.59
C LEU A 138 5.35 11.13 5.87
N LEU A 139 6.05 10.54 4.90
CA LEU A 139 6.88 9.35 5.13
C LEU A 139 8.05 9.69 6.08
N HIS A 140 8.69 10.83 5.88
CA HIS A 140 9.76 11.33 6.76
C HIS A 140 9.25 11.81 8.12
N MET A 141 7.98 12.19 8.22
CA MET A 141 7.34 12.37 9.53
C MET A 141 7.08 11.04 10.26
N GLY A 142 7.22 9.90 9.58
CA GLY A 142 6.97 8.58 10.15
C GLY A 142 5.53 8.09 9.99
N PHE A 143 4.70 8.72 9.15
CA PHE A 143 3.30 8.33 8.98
C PHE A 143 3.18 7.10 8.07
N TYR A 144 3.65 5.95 8.55
CA TYR A 144 3.76 4.71 7.77
C TYR A 144 2.40 4.16 7.31
N ASN A 145 1.41 4.18 8.21
CA ASN A 145 0.04 3.77 7.88
C ASN A 145 -0.57 4.65 6.78
N PHE A 146 -0.42 5.97 6.87
CA PHE A 146 -0.88 6.90 5.84
C PHE A 146 -0.13 6.65 4.52
N SER A 147 1.19 6.52 4.57
CA SER A 147 2.00 6.30 3.37
C SER A 147 1.61 5.00 2.64
N LEU A 148 1.31 3.94 3.41
CA LEU A 148 0.80 2.68 2.87
C LEU A 148 -0.63 2.82 2.32
N SER A 149 -1.50 3.61 2.98
CA SER A 149 -2.88 3.80 2.54
C SER A 149 -3.00 4.56 1.22
N VAL A 150 -2.02 5.40 0.85
CA VAL A 150 -1.99 6.04 -0.47
C VAL A 150 -1.89 4.99 -1.59
N SER A 151 -1.06 3.95 -1.41
CA SER A 151 -0.97 2.86 -2.39
C SER A 151 -2.28 2.07 -2.47
N LEU A 152 -2.88 1.76 -1.32
CA LEU A 152 -4.17 1.06 -1.28
C LEU A 152 -5.30 1.88 -1.90
N TYR A 153 -5.30 3.21 -1.73
CA TYR A 153 -6.23 4.11 -2.39
C TYR A 153 -6.18 3.94 -3.93
N PHE A 154 -5.00 4.01 -4.53
CA PHE A 154 -4.86 3.84 -5.99
C PHE A 154 -5.17 2.42 -6.46
N PHE A 155 -4.76 1.39 -5.71
CA PHE A 155 -5.16 0.01 -6.01
C PHE A 155 -6.69 -0.15 -5.97
N THR A 156 -7.35 0.43 -4.97
CA THR A 156 -8.81 0.37 -4.82
C THR A 156 -9.51 1.01 -6.01
N LEU A 157 -9.09 2.22 -6.40
CA LEU A 157 -9.66 2.91 -7.55
C LEU A 157 -9.38 2.18 -8.86
N GLY A 158 -8.14 1.71 -9.08
CA GLY A 158 -7.80 0.94 -10.29
C GLY A 158 -8.59 -0.35 -10.39
N TYR A 159 -8.80 -1.03 -9.26
CA TYR A 159 -9.56 -2.27 -9.17
C TYR A 159 -11.03 -2.01 -9.48
N PHE A 160 -11.59 -0.96 -8.88
CA PHE A 160 -12.94 -0.51 -9.18
C PHE A 160 -13.11 -0.15 -10.66
N SER A 161 -12.24 0.71 -11.23
CA SER A 161 -12.30 1.10 -12.65
C SER A 161 -12.25 -0.08 -13.59
N ARG A 162 -11.46 -1.11 -13.26
CA ARG A 162 -11.33 -2.33 -14.06
C ARG A 162 -12.58 -3.21 -14.05
N TYR A 163 -13.24 -3.34 -12.89
CA TYR A 163 -14.22 -4.41 -12.67
C TYR A 163 -15.63 -3.92 -12.34
N TYR A 164 -15.89 -2.62 -12.16
CA TYR A 164 -17.19 -2.12 -11.69
C TYR A 164 -18.39 -2.63 -12.51
N ALA A 165 -18.25 -2.68 -13.85
CA ALA A 165 -19.31 -3.15 -14.74
C ALA A 165 -19.58 -4.66 -14.65
N GLU A 166 -18.65 -5.42 -14.06
CA GLU A 166 -18.72 -6.86 -13.90
C GLU A 166 -19.04 -7.29 -12.44
N MET A 167 -19.37 -6.33 -11.55
CA MET A 167 -19.74 -6.59 -10.15
C MET A 167 -21.25 -6.91 -10.03
N ALA A 168 -21.68 -7.98 -10.69
CA ALA A 168 -23.06 -8.49 -10.61
C ALA A 168 -23.25 -9.45 -9.42
N LEU A 169 -24.51 -9.77 -9.08
CA LEU A 169 -24.86 -10.75 -8.04
C LEU A 169 -24.72 -12.22 -8.51
N ASP A 170 -23.71 -12.49 -9.34
CA ASP A 170 -23.28 -13.85 -9.71
C ASP A 170 -22.01 -14.25 -8.93
N ARG A 171 -21.61 -15.52 -9.00
CA ARG A 171 -20.44 -16.02 -8.26
C ARG A 171 -19.15 -15.24 -8.55
N SER A 172 -18.97 -14.77 -9.80
CA SER A 172 -17.77 -14.04 -10.22
C SER A 172 -17.80 -12.58 -9.78
N GLY A 173 -18.97 -11.95 -9.84
CA GLY A 173 -19.20 -10.58 -9.42
C GLY A 173 -19.16 -10.42 -7.90
N ILE A 174 -19.67 -11.40 -7.15
CA ILE A 174 -19.54 -11.43 -5.68
C ILE A 174 -18.07 -11.47 -5.27
N LEU A 175 -17.24 -12.30 -5.91
CA LEU A 175 -15.81 -12.36 -5.61
C LEU A 175 -15.13 -11.01 -5.86
N LYS A 176 -15.48 -10.34 -6.97
CA LYS A 176 -14.94 -9.00 -7.30
C LYS A 176 -15.38 -7.96 -6.28
N LEU A 177 -16.66 -7.96 -5.89
CA LEU A 177 -17.20 -7.07 -4.87
C LEU A 177 -16.54 -7.31 -3.51
N SER A 178 -16.38 -8.57 -3.09
CA SER A 178 -15.68 -8.92 -1.85
C SER A 178 -14.24 -8.42 -1.83
N LEU A 179 -13.52 -8.52 -2.96
CA LEU A 179 -12.15 -8.01 -3.05
C LEU A 179 -12.11 -6.48 -2.99
N LEU A 180 -13.07 -5.79 -3.62
CA LEU A 180 -13.21 -4.33 -3.48
C LEU A 180 -13.45 -3.93 -2.02
N LEU A 181 -14.38 -4.60 -1.34
CA LEU A 181 -14.68 -4.34 0.07
C LEU A 181 -13.48 -4.62 0.98
N LEU A 182 -12.71 -5.68 0.69
CA LEU A 182 -11.46 -5.97 1.40
C LEU A 182 -10.45 -4.82 1.21
N LEU A 183 -10.27 -4.31 -0.01
CA LEU A 183 -9.38 -3.17 -0.25
C LEU A 183 -9.84 -1.90 0.49
N CYS A 184 -11.15 -1.64 0.52
CA CYS A 184 -11.72 -0.54 1.31
C CYS A 184 -11.44 -0.72 2.82
N LEU A 185 -11.65 -1.94 3.34
CA LEU A 185 -11.39 -2.27 4.74
C LEU A 185 -9.92 -2.14 5.11
N MET A 186 -9.02 -2.63 4.24
CA MET A 186 -7.57 -2.46 4.41
C MET A 186 -7.17 -0.99 4.39
N THR A 187 -7.77 -0.18 3.50
CA THR A 187 -7.53 1.25 3.45
C THR A 187 -7.99 1.95 4.74
N TYR A 188 -9.16 1.58 5.28
CA TYR A 188 -9.66 2.07 6.57
C TYR A 188 -8.69 1.74 7.72
N PHE A 189 -8.28 0.48 7.84
CA PHE A 189 -7.35 0.06 8.88
C PHE A 189 -5.94 0.61 8.70
N CYS A 190 -5.56 1.07 7.51
CA CYS A 190 -4.40 1.91 7.36
C CYS A 190 -4.70 3.33 7.86
N HIS A 191 -5.59 4.08 7.19
CA HIS A 191 -5.81 5.48 7.56
C HIS A 191 -7.19 6.02 7.14
N ILE A 192 -7.85 6.74 8.06
CA ILE A 192 -9.21 7.27 7.84
C ILE A 192 -9.30 8.24 6.67
N LEU A 193 -8.31 9.12 6.51
CA LEU A 193 -8.33 10.13 5.43
C LEU A 193 -8.33 9.47 4.05
N SER A 194 -7.46 8.48 3.81
CA SER A 194 -7.44 7.77 2.53
C SER A 194 -8.71 6.98 2.30
N PHE A 195 -9.29 6.39 3.36
CA PHE A 195 -10.59 5.73 3.25
C PHE A 195 -11.71 6.71 2.90
N ALA A 196 -11.76 7.87 3.54
CA ALA A 196 -12.73 8.92 3.19
C ALA A 196 -12.57 9.37 1.73
N LEU A 197 -11.34 9.48 1.23
CA LEU A 197 -11.07 9.76 -0.18
C LEU A 197 -11.53 8.62 -1.10
N VAL A 198 -11.35 7.35 -0.73
CA VAL A 198 -11.92 6.22 -1.50
C VAL A 198 -13.43 6.38 -1.60
N VAL A 199 -14.12 6.55 -0.46
CA VAL A 199 -15.59 6.69 -0.44
C VAL A 199 -16.02 7.86 -1.31
N LEU A 200 -15.39 9.02 -1.14
CA LEU A 200 -15.68 10.22 -1.94
C LEU A 200 -15.48 9.97 -3.44
N SER A 201 -14.36 9.39 -3.85
CA SER A 201 -14.07 9.09 -5.25
C SER A 201 -15.08 8.12 -5.86
N LEU A 202 -15.46 7.06 -5.14
CA LEU A 202 -16.46 6.10 -5.60
C LEU A 202 -17.85 6.75 -5.68
N THR A 203 -18.25 7.55 -4.69
CA THR A 203 -19.52 8.28 -4.74
C THR A 203 -19.57 9.26 -5.91
N LEU A 204 -18.52 10.05 -6.11
CA LEU A 204 -18.43 10.98 -7.23
C LEU A 204 -18.52 10.27 -8.59
N PHE A 205 -17.92 9.09 -8.72
CA PHE A 205 -18.02 8.29 -9.94
C PHE A 205 -19.46 7.92 -10.31
N PHE A 206 -20.32 7.63 -9.33
CA PHE A 206 -21.73 7.31 -9.59
C PHE A 206 -22.62 8.55 -9.76
N VAL A 207 -22.27 9.67 -9.11
CA VAL A 207 -23.01 10.93 -9.21
C VAL A 207 -22.74 11.64 -10.53
N VAL A 208 -21.46 11.69 -10.94
CA VAL A 208 -21.05 12.27 -12.21
C VAL A 208 -21.28 11.20 -13.28
N LYS A 209 -22.37 11.35 -14.05
CA LYS A 209 -22.68 10.47 -15.19
C LYS A 209 -21.54 10.54 -16.23
N PHE A 210 -20.56 9.64 -16.11
CA PHE A 210 -19.51 9.37 -17.10
C PHE A 210 -19.90 8.23 -18.05
#